data_AF-A0A127B7P2-F1
#
_entry.id   AF-A0A127B7P2-F1
#
_cell.length_a   1.000
_cell.length_b   1.000
_cell.length_c   1.000
_cell.angle_alpha   90.00
_cell.angle_beta   90.00
_cell.angle_gamma   90.00
#
_symmetry.space_group_name_H-M   'P 1'
#
loop_
_entity.id
_entity.type
_entity.pdbx_description
1 polymer ?
#
loop_
_entity_poly.entity_id
_entity_poly.type
_entity_poly.pdbx_seq_one_letter_code
_entity_poly.pdbx_strand_id
1 'polypeptide(L)' 'MTEKEFTLDNIVGIIKILSGEVIVGRIKCLDGNFLLVLTKDGKVFIINKKAIAYIEVQQGNPV' A
#
# COMPACT_ATOMS: atom_id res chain seq x y z
N MET A 1 -10.74 1.95 21.58
CA MET A 1 -10.92 1.16 20.35
C MET A 1 -9.55 0.93 19.76
N THR A 2 -9.00 -0.27 19.89
CA THR A 2 -7.70 -0.64 19.32
C THR A 2 -7.89 -0.84 17.82
N GLU A 3 -7.22 -0.05 16.99
CA GLU A 3 -7.21 -0.25 15.54
C GLU A 3 -6.64 -1.65 15.25
N LYS A 4 -7.46 -2.53 14.65
CA LYS A 4 -7.00 -3.84 14.20
C LYS A 4 -6.02 -3.60 13.05
N GLU A 5 -4.76 -4.00 13.26
CA GLU A 5 -3.75 -4.03 12.21
C GLU A 5 -4.15 -5.12 11.20
N PHE A 6 -4.42 -4.74 9.95
CA PHE A 6 -4.70 -5.68 8.86
C PHE A 6 -3.41 -5.92 8.08
N THR A 7 -2.81 -7.09 8.27
CA THR A 7 -1.72 -7.58 7.42
C THR A 7 -2.31 -8.16 6.14
N LEU A 8 -2.00 -7.54 5.00
CA LEU A 8 -2.47 -7.96 3.69
C LEU A 8 -1.36 -8.78 2.99
N ASP A 9 -1.29 -10.07 3.29
CA ASP A 9 -0.27 -10.93 2.67
C ASP A 9 -0.48 -11.03 1.15
N ASN A 10 0.62 -10.83 0.42
CA ASN A 10 0.71 -10.95 -1.05
C ASN A 10 -0.16 -10.00 -1.89
N ILE A 11 -0.69 -8.91 -1.32
CA ILE A 11 -1.37 -7.89 -2.11
C ILE A 11 -0.35 -6.94 -2.75
N VAL A 12 -0.38 -6.87 -4.08
CA VAL A 12 0.36 -5.86 -4.83
C VAL A 12 -0.58 -4.69 -5.10
N GLY A 13 -0.16 -3.50 -4.69
CA GLY A 13 -0.86 -2.26 -4.92
C GLY A 13 -0.16 -1.39 -5.99
N ILE A 14 -0.95 -0.75 -6.83
CA ILE A 14 -0.56 0.40 -7.63
C ILE A 14 -1.17 1.64 -6.95
N ILE A 15 -0.33 2.43 -6.29
CA ILE A 15 -0.72 3.59 -5.49
C ILE A 15 -0.49 4.84 -6.33
N LYS A 16 -1.56 5.56 -6.67
CA LYS A 16 -1.48 6.87 -7.32
C LYS A 16 -1.54 7.97 -6.26
N ILE A 17 -0.51 8.81 -6.19
CA ILE A 17 -0.45 9.98 -5.32
C ILE A 17 -1.11 11.17 -6.01
N LEU A 18 -1.72 12.08 -5.24
CA LEU A 18 -2.35 13.31 -5.76
C LEU A 18 -1.38 14.19 -6.55
N SER A 19 -0.07 14.11 -6.28
CA SER A 19 0.99 14.78 -7.02
C SER A 19 1.20 14.23 -8.45
N GLY A 20 0.63 13.06 -8.75
CA GLY A 20 0.85 12.33 -10.00
C GLY A 20 1.89 11.21 -9.90
N GLU A 21 2.63 11.09 -8.79
CA GLU A 21 3.56 9.98 -8.57
C GLU A 21 2.83 8.63 -8.50
N VAL A 22 3.49 7.57 -8.96
CA VAL A 22 2.96 6.20 -8.94
C VAL A 22 3.95 5.32 -8.20
N ILE A 23 3.48 4.66 -7.14
CA ILE A 23 4.26 3.72 -6.33
C ILE A 23 3.66 2.33 -6.52
N VAL A 24 4.48 1.36 -6.91
CA VAL A 24 4.06 -0.04 -7.09
C VAL A 24 4.83 -0.92 -6.13
N GLY A 25 4.11 -1.68 -5.30
CA GLY A 25 4.74 -2.56 -4.33
C GLY A 25 3.76 -3.43 -3.56
N ARG A 26 4.31 -4.29 -2.69
CA ARG A 26 3.51 -5.10 -1.78
C ARG A 26 3.01 -4.24 -0.65
N ILE A 27 1.70 -4.25 -0.42
CA ILE A 27 1.10 -3.60 0.74
C ILE A 27 1.38 -4.49 1.95
N LYS A 28 2.07 -3.93 2.96
CA LYS A 28 2.48 -4.69 4.15
C LYS A 28 1.56 -4.45 5.34
N CYS A 29 1.13 -3.22 5.53
CA CYS A 29 0.28 -2.82 6.63
C CYS A 29 -0.59 -1.64 6.21
N LEU A 30 -1.80 -1.60 6.76
CA LEU A 30 -2.72 -0.48 6.68
C LEU A 30 -3.20 -0.16 8.10
N ASP A 31 -2.86 1.03 8.61
CA ASP A 31 -3.42 1.56 9.86
C ASP A 31 -4.52 2.60 9.56
N GLY A 32 -5.03 3.36 10.54
CA GLY A 32 -6.04 4.40 10.28
C GLY A 32 -5.62 5.48 9.27
N ASN A 33 -4.35 5.91 9.26
CA ASN A 33 -3.87 7.10 8.55
C ASN A 33 -2.81 6.83 7.47
N PHE A 34 -2.11 5.71 7.55
CA PHE A 34 -0.94 5.39 6.76
C PHE A 34 -1.07 4.04 6.05
N LEU A 35 -0.30 3.92 4.97
CA LEU A 35 -0.12 2.72 4.18
C LEU A 35 1.38 2.43 4.08
N LEU A 36 1.77 1.20 4.43
CA LEU A 36 3.14 0.72 4.30
C LEU A 36 3.30 -0.10 3.01
N VAL A 37 4.21 0.32 2.13
CA VAL A 37 4.46 -0.35 0.84
C VAL A 37 5.93 -0.72 0.70
N LEU A 38 6.20 -1.98 0.38
CA LEU A 38 7.52 -2.50 0.02
C LEU A 38 7.62 -2.66 -1.50
N THR A 39 8.47 -1.87 -2.14
CA THR A 39 8.68 -1.93 -3.60
C THR A 39 9.61 -3.08 -3.99
N LYS A 40 9.65 -3.41 -5.29
CA LYS A 40 10.48 -4.50 -5.82
C LYS A 40 11.98 -4.27 -5.64
N ASP A 41 12.43 -3.01 -5.60
CA ASP A 41 13.83 -2.61 -5.36
C ASP A 41 14.19 -2.55 -3.87
N GLY A 42 13.29 -2.96 -2.97
CA GLY A 42 13.55 -3.04 -1.54
C GLY A 42 13.34 -1.73 -0.77
N LYS A 43 12.83 -0.68 -1.41
CA LYS A 43 12.45 0.56 -0.71
C LYS A 43 11.15 0.36 0.06
N VAL A 44 11.07 0.99 1.22
CA VAL A 44 9.88 1.01 2.06
C VAL A 44 9.31 2.42 2.07
N PHE A 45 8.04 2.55 1.70
CA PHE A 45 7.30 3.80 1.75
C PHE A 45 6.27 3.77 2.87
N ILE A 46 6.22 4.82 3.67
CA ILE A 46 5.12 5.14 4.58
C ILE A 46 4.34 6.28 3.94
N ILE A 47 3.13 6.00 3.48
CA ILE A 47 2.33 6.93 2.69
C ILE A 47 1.14 7.39 3.52
N ASN A 48 0.97 8.71 3.70
CA ASN A 48 -0.24 9.26 4.30
C ASN A 48 -1.42 9.06 3.35
N LYS A 49 -2.51 8.43 3.81
CA LYS A 49 -3.68 8.13 2.97
C LYS A 49 -4.34 9.38 2.38
N LYS A 50 -4.23 10.53 3.04
CA LYS A 50 -4.75 11.81 2.52
C LYS A 50 -4.00 12.30 1.27
N ALA A 51 -2.79 11.80 1.02
CA ALA A 51 -2.02 12.09 -0.17
C ALA A 51 -2.33 11.14 -1.34
N ILE A 52 -3.09 10.08 -1.10
CA ILE A 52 -3.39 9.04 -2.10
C ILE A 52 -4.64 9.46 -2.88
N ALA A 53 -4.54 9.47 -4.20
CA ALA A 53 -5.68 9.65 -5.09
C ALA A 53 -6.52 8.37 -5.15
N TYR A 54 -5.87 7.22 -5.44
CA TYR A 54 -6.48 5.91 -5.39
C TYR A 54 -5.43 4.80 -5.25
N ILE A 55 -5.90 3.61 -4.89
CA ILE A 55 -5.11 2.37 -4.85
C ILE A 55 -5.82 1.34 -5.72
N GLU A 56 -5.14 0.83 -6.74
CA GLU A 56 -5.57 -0.38 -7.45
C GLU A 56 -4.87 -1.58 -6.81
N VAL A 57 -5.65 -2.62 -6.49
CA VAL A 57 -5.11 -3.85 -5.89
C VAL A 57 -5.25 -4.99 -6.88
N GLN A 58 -4.15 -5.73 -7.07
CA GLN A 58 -4.16 -6.98 -7.80
C GLN A 58 -4.00 -8.10 -6.78
N GLN A 59 -5.02 -8.96 -6.66
CA GLN A 59 -4.84 -10.22 -5.94
C GLN A 59 -3.79 -11.02 -6.70
N GLY A 60 -2.66 -11.30 -6.06
CA GLY A 60 -1.73 -12.28 -6.60
C GLY A 60 -2.49 -13.59 -6.78
N ASN A 61 -2.47 -14.15 -7.99
CA ASN A 61 -2.97 -15.51 -8.21
C ASN A 61 -2.31 -16.41 -7.17
N PRO A 62 -3.07 -17.23 -6.42
CA PRO A 62 -2.48 -18.31 -5.65
C PRO A 62 -1.85 -19.26 -6.68
N VAL A 63 -0.51 -19.28 -6.73
CA VAL A 63 0.25 -20.32 -7.43
C VAL A 63 0.34 -21.52 -6.51
#